data_AF-A0AA43CKL0-F1
#
_entry.id   AF-A0AA43CKL0-F1
#
_cell.length_a   1.000
_cell.length_b   1.000
_cell.length_c   1.000
_cell.angle_alpha   90.00
_cell.angle_beta   90.00
_cell.angle_gamma   90.00
#
_symmetry.space_group_name_H-M   'P 1'
#
loop_
_entity.id
_entity.type
_entity.pdbx_description
1 polymer ?
#
loop_
_entity_poly.entity_id
_entity_poly.type
_entity_poly.pdbx_seq_one_letter_code
_entity_poly.pdbx_strand_id
1 'polypeptide(L)' 'MERELRVKEFDRKQKLLDYVNSNAAKLDVLSITTGQEIFFYKHFLWYYDR' A
#
# COMPACT_ATOMS: atom_id res chain seq x y z
N MET A 1 -8.17 -20.63 -3.68
CA MET A 1 -7.02 -19.79 -4.05
C MET A 1 -6.49 -19.17 -2.78
N GLU A 2 -5.30 -19.55 -2.34
CA GLU A 2 -4.65 -18.90 -1.19
C GLU A 2 -4.31 -17.47 -1.61
N ARG A 3 -5.00 -16.49 -1.03
CA ARG A 3 -4.68 -15.07 -1.23
C ARG A 3 -3.51 -14.74 -0.31
N GLU A 4 -2.36 -14.41 -0.88
CA GLU A 4 -1.18 -14.01 -0.12
C GLU A 4 -1.30 -12.53 0.29
N LEU A 5 -1.22 -12.26 1.59
CA LEU A 5 -1.21 -10.89 2.10
C LEU A 5 0.14 -10.25 1.80
N ARG A 6 0.12 -9.13 1.08
CA ARG A 6 1.32 -8.37 0.72
C ARG A 6 1.31 -6.98 1.34
N VAL A 7 2.51 -6.50 1.62
CA VAL A 7 2.77 -5.16 2.17
C VAL A 7 3.72 -4.43 1.25
N LYS A 8 3.38 -3.19 0.91
CA LYS A 8 4.28 -2.25 0.25
C LYS A 8 4.44 -0.97 1.05
N GLU A 9 5.68 -0.54 1.18
CA GLU A 9 6.05 0.70 1.87
C GLU A 9 6.25 1.83 0.87
N PHE A 10 5.85 3.03 1.27
CA PHE A 10 5.96 4.25 0.49
C PHE A 10 6.43 5.39 1.38
N ASP A 11 7.44 6.11 0.91
CA ASP A 11 8.00 7.33 1.49
C ASP A 11 7.12 8.56 1.26
N ARG A 12 6.21 8.49 0.27
CA ARG A 12 5.32 9.60 -0.11
C ARG A 12 3.92 9.10 -0.40
N LYS A 13 2.92 9.80 0.14
CA LYS A 13 1.49 9.54 -0.11
C LYS A 13 1.14 9.53 -1.61
N GLN A 14 1.75 10.42 -2.40
CA GLN A 14 1.50 10.48 -3.84
C GLN A 14 1.88 9.17 -4.55
N LYS A 15 3.06 8.61 -4.25
CA LYS A 15 3.49 7.33 -4.84
C LYS A 15 2.57 6.17 -4.47
N LEU A 16 2.06 6.16 -3.24
CA LEU A 16 1.06 5.17 -2.81
C LEU A 16 -0.21 5.28 -3.65
N LEU A 17 -0.74 6.49 -3.80
CA LEU A 17 -1.94 6.78 -4.60
C LEU A 17 -1.74 6.36 -6.06
N ASP A 18 -0.63 6.76 -6.67
CA ASP A 18 -0.31 6.42 -8.06
C ASP A 18 -0.21 4.90 -8.24
N TYR A 19 0.39 4.19 -7.28
CA TYR A 19 0.49 2.74 -7.30
C TYR A 19 -0.88 2.05 -7.21
N VAL A 20 -1.71 2.46 -6.24
CA VAL A 20 -3.07 1.91 -6.07
C VAL A 20 -3.91 2.17 -7.31
N ASN A 21 -3.90 3.39 -7.83
CA ASN A 21 -4.67 3.76 -9.02
C ASN A 21 -4.23 2.98 -10.26
N SER A 22 -2.92 2.82 -10.46
CA SER A 22 -2.37 2.09 -11.62
C SER A 22 -2.64 0.58 -11.56
N ASN A 23 -2.91 0.04 -10.36
CA ASN A 23 -3.10 -1.40 -10.14
C ASN A 23 -4.49 -1.73 -9.56
N ALA A 24 -5.46 -0.81 -9.64
CA ALA A 24 -6.79 -0.96 -9.04
C ALA A 24 -7.55 -2.20 -9.54
N ALA A 25 -7.27 -2.66 -10.76
CA ALA A 25 -7.86 -3.88 -11.32
C ALA A 25 -7.25 -5.18 -10.76
N LYS A 26 -6.03 -5.12 -10.21
CA LYS A 26 -5.22 -6.29 -9.80
C LYS A 26 -5.03 -6.42 -8.29
N LEU A 27 -5.29 -5.34 -7.55
CA LEU A 27 -5.12 -5.28 -6.10
C LEU A 27 -6.47 -5.28 -5.40
N ASP A 28 -6.58 -6.08 -4.35
CA ASP A 28 -7.64 -5.96 -3.36
C ASP A 28 -7.07 -5.25 -2.13
N VAL A 29 -7.32 -3.94 -2.03
CA VAL A 29 -6.76 -3.11 -0.95
C VAL A 29 -7.45 -3.45 0.36
N LEU A 30 -6.67 -3.90 1.35
CA LEU A 30 -7.17 -4.25 2.67
C LEU A 30 -7.14 -3.03 3.61
N SER A 31 -5.99 -2.37 3.69
CA SER A 31 -5.79 -1.24 4.59
C SER A 31 -4.62 -0.37 4.14
N ILE A 32 -4.70 0.93 4.46
CA ILE A 32 -3.60 1.87 4.32
C ILE A 32 -3.29 2.40 5.72
N THR A 33 -2.05 2.18 6.16
CA THR A 33 -1.57 2.65 7.46
C THR A 33 -0.44 3.65 7.25
N THR A 34 -0.32 4.63 8.14
CA THR A 34 0.76 5.62 8.09
C THR A 34 1.45 5.63 9.44
N GLY A 35 2.76 5.40 9.43
CA GLY A 35 3.63 5.53 10.59
C GLY A 35 4.44 6.82 10.51
N GLN A 36 4.64 7.47 11.66
CA GLN A 36 5.59 8.57 11.78
C GLN A 36 6.88 8.02 12.39
N GLU A 37 7.97 8.05 11.62
CA GLU A 37 9.31 7.96 12.15
C GLU A 37 9.82 9.38 12.44
N ILE A 38 10.81 9.51 13.34
CA ILE A 38 11.25 10.76 14.00
C ILE A 38 11.29 11.99 13.08
N PHE A 39 11.71 11.84 11.81
CA PHE A 39 11.77 12.93 10.82
C PHE A 39 10.92 12.74 9.57
N PHE A 40 10.27 11.58 9.37
CA PHE A 40 9.59 11.25 8.11
C PHE A 40 8.32 10.42 8.33
N TYR A 41 7.37 10.56 7.40
CA TYR A 41 6.21 9.67 7.33
C TYR A 41 6.50 8.50 6.40
N LYS A 42 6.11 7.30 6.84
CA LYS A 42 6.04 6.10 5.99
C LYS A 42 4.60 5.66 5.86
N HIS A 43 4.20 5.29 4.65
CA HIS A 43 2.87 4.79 4.34
C HIS A 43 2.97 3.33 3.93
N PHE A 44 2.09 2.49 4.44
CA PHE A 44 2.07 1.06 4.19
C PHE A 44 0.73 0.70 3.55
N LEU A 45 0.80 0.04 2.40
CA LEU A 45 -0.34 -0.52 1.70
C LEU A 45 -0.39 -2.03 1.98
N TRP A 46 -1.47 -2.46 2.62
CA TRP A 46 -1.79 -3.86 2.84
C TRP A 46 -2.80 -4.30 1.79
N TYR A 47 -2.49 -5.33 1.02
CA TYR A 47 -3.33 -5.75 -0.08
C TYR A 47 -3.21 -7.26 -0.36
N TYR A 48 -4.18 -7.79 -1.10
CA TYR A 48 -4.09 -9.10 -1.74
C TYR A 48 -3.93 -8.93 -3.25
N ASP A 49 -3.13 -9.78 -3.87
CA ASP A 49 -3.17 -9.94 -5.32
C ASP A 49 -4.45 -10.71 -5.71
N ARG A 50 -5.12 -10.25 -6.75
CA ARG A 50 -6.39 -10.82 -7.25
C ARG A 50 -6.20 -11.95 -8.23
#